data_AF-A0A925QWH5-F1
#
_entry.id   AF-A0A925QWH5-F1
#
_cell.length_a   1.000
_cell.length_b   1.000
_cell.length_c   1.000
_cell.angle_alpha   90.00
_cell.angle_beta   90.00
_cell.angle_gamma   90.00
#
_symmetry.space_group_name_H-M   'P 1'
#
loop_
_entity.id
_entity.type
_entity.pdbx_description
1 polymer ?
#
loop_
_entity_poly.entity_id
_entity_poly.type
_entity_poly.pdbx_seq_one_letter_code
_entity_poly.pdbx_strand_id
1 'polypeptide(L)'
;MKWKIYRIVCILQMLASSIFAIIALIDFLRHANVGDFMRFVLFTSMFLLTILATNILNTNYPDVPVTGRQKTNFNRLFLLNFLFLVFLFGIIFADYRQLAALAELLARPILKLPIELFGSLIINLAILAFQLYILYGLYELRRELYFNFRRKEFEFERGQAL
;
A
#
# COMPACT_ATOMS: atom_id res chain seq x y z
N MET A 1 13.56 15.89 -0.18
CA MET A 1 13.39 15.17 1.11
C MET A 1 12.20 14.21 1.10
N LYS A 2 11.02 14.64 0.62
CA LYS A 2 9.78 13.83 0.52
C LYS A 2 9.99 12.42 -0.07
N TRP A 3 10.79 12.30 -1.13
CA TRP A 3 11.06 11.04 -1.82
C TRP A 3 11.85 10.00 -1.04
N LYS A 4 12.76 10.43 -0.16
CA LYS A 4 13.50 9.50 0.71
C LYS A 4 12.56 8.85 1.72
N ILE A 5 11.63 9.63 2.27
CA ILE A 5 10.61 9.14 3.21
C ILE A 5 9.68 8.15 2.50
N TYR A 6 9.22 8.46 1.29
CA TYR A 6 8.41 7.54 0.49
C TYR A 6 9.09 6.20 0.23
N ARG A 7 10.38 6.23 -0.13
CA ARG A 7 11.15 5.00 -0.31
C ARG A 7 11.26 4.20 0.98
N ILE A 8 11.49 4.85 2.12
CA ILE A 8 11.52 4.19 3.44
C ILE A 8 10.18 3.53 3.75
N VAL A 9 9.06 4.24 3.56
CA VAL A 9 7.72 3.68 3.80
C VAL A 9 7.43 2.50 2.88
N CYS A 10 7.82 2.56 1.60
CA CYS A 10 7.68 1.42 0.70
C CYS A 10 8.49 0.20 1.16
N ILE A 11 9.71 0.39 1.64
CA ILE A 11 10.56 -0.70 2.17
C ILE A 11 9.94 -1.30 3.44
N LEU A 12 9.45 -0.45 4.36
CA LEU A 12 8.76 -0.92 5.56
C LEU A 12 7.50 -1.72 5.22
N GLN A 13 6.71 -1.24 4.25
CA GLN A 13 5.53 -1.96 3.77
C GLN A 13 5.90 -3.28 3.08
N MET A 14 6.99 -3.32 2.30
CA MET A 14 7.51 -4.56 1.72
C MET A 14 7.82 -5.60 2.80
N LEU A 15 8.52 -5.20 3.85
CA LEU A 15 8.88 -6.09 4.97
C LEU A 15 7.64 -6.55 5.74
N ALA A 16 6.72 -5.64 6.05
CA ALA A 16 5.49 -5.99 6.74
C ALA A 16 4.66 -6.99 5.92
N SER A 17 4.37 -6.65 4.65
CA SER A 17 3.56 -7.48 3.76
C SER A 17 4.18 -8.86 3.50
N SER A 18 5.51 -8.98 3.41
CA SER A 18 6.16 -10.30 3.25
C SER A 18 6.02 -11.18 4.49
N ILE A 19 6.18 -10.61 5.70
CA ILE A 19 5.99 -11.32 6.96
C ILE A 19 4.54 -11.82 7.07
N PHE A 20 3.56 -10.95 6.82
CA PHE A 20 2.14 -11.33 6.90
C PHE A 20 1.71 -12.32 5.82
N ALA A 21 2.30 -12.24 4.62
CA ALA A 21 2.09 -13.27 3.61
C ALA A 21 2.58 -14.64 4.08
N ILE A 22 3.78 -14.71 4.68
CA ILE A 22 4.32 -15.98 5.20
C ILE A 22 3.43 -16.52 6.33
N ILE A 23 3.00 -15.69 7.27
CA ILE A 23 2.10 -16.09 8.36
C ILE A 23 0.79 -16.63 7.79
N ALA A 24 0.15 -15.88 6.88
CA ALA A 24 -1.10 -16.31 6.24
C ALA A 24 -0.95 -17.62 5.44
N LEU A 25 0.21 -17.82 4.80
CA LEU A 25 0.52 -19.08 4.11
C LEU A 25 0.63 -20.24 5.11
N ILE A 26 1.32 -20.05 6.23
CA ILE A 26 1.45 -21.07 7.28
C ILE A 26 0.06 -21.41 7.85
N ASP A 27 -0.76 -20.41 8.13
CA ASP A 27 -2.11 -20.61 8.67
C ASP A 27 -3.02 -21.33 7.67
N PHE A 28 -2.92 -20.97 6.39
CA PHE A 28 -3.60 -21.69 5.31
C PHE A 28 -3.16 -23.14 5.22
N LEU A 29 -1.85 -23.43 5.31
CA LEU A 29 -1.35 -24.82 5.27
C LEU A 29 -1.78 -25.65 6.48
N ARG A 30 -2.03 -25.00 7.63
CA ARG A 30 -2.48 -25.67 8.86
C ARG A 30 -3.98 -25.93 8.89
N HIS A 31 -4.79 -24.97 8.49
CA HIS A 31 -6.24 -25.01 8.66
C HIS A 31 -7.02 -25.17 7.34
N ALA A 32 -6.35 -25.06 6.19
CA ALA A 32 -6.94 -25.11 4.85
C ALA A 32 -8.14 -24.16 4.65
N ASN A 33 -8.14 -23.01 5.34
CA ASN A 33 -9.23 -22.05 5.29
C ASN A 33 -9.08 -21.07 4.11
N VAL A 34 -10.14 -20.92 3.32
CA VAL A 34 -10.20 -19.97 2.19
C VAL A 34 -9.89 -18.54 2.63
N GLY A 35 -10.28 -18.15 3.84
CA GLY A 35 -9.97 -16.82 4.39
C GLY A 35 -8.47 -16.55 4.48
N ASP A 36 -7.70 -17.54 4.93
CA ASP A 36 -6.23 -17.43 5.07
C ASP A 36 -5.54 -17.43 3.70
N PHE A 37 -6.06 -18.20 2.74
CA PHE A 37 -5.61 -18.12 1.35
C PHE A 37 -5.84 -16.72 0.75
N MET A 38 -7.02 -16.12 0.96
CA MET A 38 -7.31 -14.77 0.49
C MET A 38 -6.40 -13.72 1.15
N ARG A 39 -6.10 -13.87 2.45
CA ARG A 39 -5.12 -13.03 3.16
C ARG A 39 -3.71 -13.17 2.57
N PHE A 40 -3.27 -14.40 2.28
CA PHE A 40 -1.99 -14.66 1.63
C PHE A 40 -1.89 -13.96 0.26
N VAL A 41 -2.91 -14.12 -0.59
CA VAL A 41 -2.97 -13.47 -1.91
C VAL A 41 -2.94 -11.94 -1.76
N LEU A 42 -3.69 -11.38 -0.81
CA LEU A 42 -3.72 -9.94 -0.56
C LEU A 42 -2.33 -9.41 -0.18
N PHE A 43 -1.71 -9.97 0.86
CA PHE A 43 -0.41 -9.50 1.35
C PHE A 43 0.70 -9.71 0.32
N THR A 44 0.67 -10.81 -0.44
CA THR A 44 1.60 -11.03 -1.56
C THR A 44 1.42 -9.96 -2.64
N SER A 45 0.19 -9.62 -2.97
CA SER A 45 -0.10 -8.61 -3.98
C SER A 45 0.30 -7.19 -3.53
N MET A 46 0.16 -6.89 -2.22
CA MET A 46 0.67 -5.66 -1.62
C MET A 46 2.20 -5.58 -1.69
N PHE A 47 2.90 -6.67 -1.39
CA PHE A 47 4.35 -6.77 -1.55
C PHE A 47 4.77 -6.49 -3.00
N LEU A 48 4.13 -7.13 -3.97
CA LEU A 48 4.41 -6.89 -5.40
C LEU A 48 4.14 -5.43 -5.80
N LEU A 49 3.07 -4.83 -5.28
CA LEU A 49 2.77 -3.42 -5.53
C LEU A 49 3.87 -2.50 -4.99
N THR A 50 4.40 -2.76 -3.79
CA THR A 50 5.47 -1.95 -3.22
C THR A 50 6.79 -2.06 -3.99
N ILE A 51 7.10 -3.24 -4.54
CA ILE A 51 8.23 -3.42 -5.47
C ILE A 51 8.02 -2.56 -6.72
N LEU A 52 6.84 -2.66 -7.33
CA LEU A 52 6.52 -1.90 -8.55
C LEU A 52 6.56 -0.39 -8.31
N ALA A 53 6.03 0.08 -7.18
CA ALA A 53 6.08 1.48 -6.77
C ALA A 53 7.54 1.97 -6.60
N THR A 54 8.39 1.16 -5.98
CA THR A 54 9.82 1.47 -5.80
C THR A 54 10.57 1.47 -7.14
N ASN A 55 10.28 0.52 -8.03
CA ASN A 55 10.87 0.48 -9.37
C ASN A 55 10.50 1.71 -10.19
N ILE A 56 9.24 2.13 -10.17
CA ILE A 56 8.82 3.37 -10.86
C ILE A 56 9.56 4.58 -10.32
N LEU A 57 9.75 4.67 -9.01
CA LEU A 57 10.51 5.75 -8.39
C LEU A 57 11.97 5.75 -8.85
N ASN A 58 12.62 4.58 -8.92
CA ASN A 58 14.01 4.46 -9.35
C ASN A 58 14.20 4.74 -10.85
N THR A 59 13.22 4.39 -11.70
CA THR A 59 13.35 4.53 -13.16
C THR A 59 12.95 5.90 -13.69
N ASN A 60 11.94 6.57 -13.09
CA ASN A 60 11.34 7.78 -13.67
C ASN A 60 11.73 9.08 -12.94
N TYR A 61 12.46 8.99 -11.84
CA TYR A 61 12.83 10.15 -11.03
C TYR A 61 14.35 10.39 -11.12
N PRO A 62 14.83 11.66 -11.21
CA PRO A 62 14.06 12.91 -11.22
C PRO A 62 13.62 13.40 -12.61
N ASP A 63 14.25 12.93 -13.69
CA ASP A 63 14.31 13.73 -14.91
C ASP A 63 13.80 13.05 -16.18
N VAL A 64 13.31 11.81 -16.12
CA VAL A 64 12.91 11.06 -17.32
C VAL A 64 11.41 11.21 -17.59
N PRO A 65 10.99 11.73 -18.76
CA PRO A 65 9.58 11.81 -19.10
C PRO A 65 8.96 10.41 -19.17
N VAL A 66 7.81 10.25 -18.52
CA VAL A 66 7.08 8.98 -18.46
C VAL A 66 6.49 8.62 -19.81
N THR A 67 6.89 7.46 -20.34
CA THR A 67 6.35 6.90 -21.59
C THR A 67 4.87 6.50 -21.45
N GLY A 68 4.12 6.44 -22.55
CA GLY A 68 2.69 6.07 -22.53
C GLY A 68 2.41 4.70 -21.87
N ARG A 69 3.33 3.74 -22.00
CA ARG A 69 3.25 2.42 -21.35
C ARG A 69 3.40 2.52 -19.83
N GLN A 70 4.31 3.38 -19.34
CA GLN A 70 4.49 3.63 -17.91
C GLN A 70 3.27 4.34 -17.30
N LYS A 71 2.60 5.22 -18.04
CA LYS A 71 1.35 5.88 -17.61
C LYS A 71 0.22 4.89 -17.34
N THR A 72 0.11 3.85 -18.18
CA THR A 72 -0.87 2.77 -18.00
C THR A 72 -0.55 1.93 -16.76
N ASN A 73 0.72 1.55 -16.57
CA ASN A 73 1.16 0.83 -15.38
C ASN A 73 0.92 1.63 -14.10
N PHE A 74 1.14 2.94 -14.16
CA PHE A 74 0.87 3.86 -13.05
C PHE A 74 -0.61 3.87 -12.65
N ASN A 75 -1.52 3.99 -13.62
CA ASN A 75 -2.96 3.94 -13.36
C ASN A 75 -3.40 2.58 -12.79
N ARG A 76 -2.84 1.48 -13.30
CA ARG A 76 -3.10 0.13 -12.75
C ARG A 76 -2.65 0.00 -11.30
N LEU A 77 -1.46 0.52 -10.96
CA LEU A 77 -0.97 0.52 -9.58
C LEU A 77 -1.84 1.37 -8.66
N PHE A 78 -2.27 2.53 -9.12
CA PHE A 78 -3.18 3.37 -8.35
C PHE A 78 -4.50 2.65 -8.05
N LEU A 79 -5.10 2.01 -9.07
CA LEU A 79 -6.34 1.25 -8.91
C LEU A 79 -6.17 0.05 -7.98
N LEU A 80 -5.08 -0.70 -8.14
CA LEU A 80 -4.78 -1.87 -7.34
C LEU A 80 -4.50 -1.50 -5.87
N ASN A 81 -3.81 -0.38 -5.64
CA ASN A 81 -3.64 0.20 -4.30
C ASN A 81 -5.00 0.55 -3.66
N PHE A 82 -5.87 1.23 -4.41
CA PHE A 82 -7.21 1.57 -3.94
C PHE A 82 -8.03 0.33 -3.57
N LEU A 83 -7.96 -0.72 -4.39
CA LEU A 83 -8.62 -1.99 -4.11
C LEU A 83 -8.11 -2.61 -2.79
N PHE A 84 -6.80 -2.58 -2.54
CA PHE A 84 -6.22 -3.09 -1.29
C PHE A 84 -6.66 -2.30 -0.06
N LEU A 85 -6.86 -0.98 -0.18
CA LEU A 85 -7.42 -0.20 0.92
C LEU A 85 -8.82 -0.71 1.29
N VAL A 86 -9.68 -0.97 0.30
CA VAL A 86 -11.03 -1.51 0.55
C VAL A 86 -10.95 -2.87 1.27
N PHE A 87 -10.07 -3.77 0.83
CA PHE A 87 -9.87 -5.06 1.49
C PHE A 87 -9.33 -4.91 2.91
N LEU A 88 -8.36 -4.03 3.15
CA LEU A 88 -7.80 -3.76 4.48
C LEU A 88 -8.86 -3.21 5.44
N PHE A 89 -9.72 -2.30 4.98
CA PHE A 89 -10.87 -1.86 5.77
C PHE A 89 -11.76 -3.05 6.14
N GLY A 90 -12.06 -3.94 5.19
CA GLY A 90 -12.81 -5.17 5.45
C GLY A 90 -12.19 -6.05 6.54
N ILE A 91 -10.85 -6.23 6.51
CA ILE A 91 -10.11 -6.98 7.55
C ILE A 91 -10.23 -6.28 8.90
N ILE A 92 -10.00 -4.97 8.95
CA ILE A 92 -10.09 -4.18 10.19
C ILE A 92 -11.50 -4.27 10.81
N PHE A 93 -12.55 -4.17 9.99
CA PHE A 93 -13.93 -4.34 10.46
C PHE A 93 -14.19 -5.76 10.97
N ALA A 94 -13.65 -6.78 10.29
CA ALA A 94 -13.78 -8.16 10.73
C ALA A 94 -13.09 -8.39 12.09
N ASP A 95 -11.86 -7.88 12.27
CA ASP A 95 -11.11 -7.99 13.52
C ASP A 95 -11.80 -7.23 14.66
N TYR A 96 -12.29 -6.02 14.38
CA TYR A 96 -13.07 -5.24 15.35
C TYR A 96 -14.34 -5.99 15.78
N ARG A 97 -15.05 -6.61 14.83
CA ARG A 97 -16.25 -7.41 15.14
C ARG A 97 -15.91 -8.64 15.98
N GLN A 98 -14.79 -9.31 15.71
CA GLN A 98 -14.32 -10.43 16.53
C GLN A 98 -14.00 -9.99 17.96
N LEU A 99 -13.33 -8.85 18.12
CA LEU A 99 -13.06 -8.27 19.44
C LEU A 99 -14.34 -7.87 20.18
N ALA A 100 -15.31 -7.30 19.47
CA ALA A 100 -16.62 -6.97 20.04
C ALA A 100 -17.36 -8.22 20.53
N ALA A 101 -17.39 -9.29 19.73
CA ALA A 101 -18.01 -10.56 20.12
C ALA A 101 -17.31 -11.19 21.34
N LEU A 102 -15.98 -11.10 21.42
CA LEU A 102 -15.21 -11.61 22.56
C LEU A 102 -15.47 -10.77 23.83
N ALA A 103 -15.63 -9.45 23.69
CA ALA A 103 -16.00 -8.56 24.80
C ALA A 103 -17.39 -8.90 25.36
N GLU A 104 -18.36 -9.17 24.48
CA GLU A 104 -19.72 -9.60 24.83
C GLU A 104 -19.72 -10.94 25.57
N LEU A 105 -18.96 -11.93 25.08
CA LEU A 105 -18.77 -13.23 25.73
C LEU A 105 -18.19 -13.11 27.15
N LEU A 106 -17.30 -12.15 27.37
CA LEU A 106 -16.68 -11.91 28.68
C LEU A 106 -17.49 -10.95 29.57
N ALA A 107 -18.64 -10.47 29.10
CA ALA A 107 -19.48 -9.47 29.76
C ALA A 107 -18.69 -8.21 30.18
N ARG A 108 -17.73 -7.79 29.36
CA ARG A 108 -16.86 -6.62 29.62
C ARG A 108 -16.96 -5.64 28.47
N PRO A 109 -16.82 -4.32 28.74
CA PRO A 109 -16.72 -3.35 27.66
C PRO A 109 -15.41 -3.59 26.88
N ILE A 110 -15.45 -3.39 25.57
CA ILE A 110 -14.33 -3.66 24.64
C ILE A 110 -13.03 -3.01 25.13
N LEU A 111 -13.08 -1.76 25.61
CA LEU A 111 -11.92 -1.00 26.07
C LEU A 111 -11.25 -1.57 27.33
N LYS A 112 -11.90 -2.49 28.06
CA LYS A 112 -11.32 -3.17 29.23
C LYS A 112 -10.71 -4.54 28.88
N LEU A 113 -10.72 -4.94 27.62
CA LEU A 113 -10.03 -6.15 27.18
C LEU A 113 -8.50 -5.95 27.28
N PRO A 114 -7.74 -7.03 27.55
CA PRO A 114 -6.28 -6.98 27.51
C PRO A 114 -5.77 -6.42 26.19
N ILE A 115 -4.77 -5.53 26.26
CA ILE A 115 -4.23 -4.85 25.07
C ILE A 115 -3.60 -5.81 24.06
N GLU A 116 -3.14 -6.98 24.53
CA GLU A 116 -2.61 -8.07 23.70
C GLU A 116 -3.61 -8.54 22.64
N LEU A 117 -4.91 -8.53 22.96
CA LEU A 117 -5.97 -8.92 22.00
C LEU A 117 -6.13 -7.90 20.87
N PHE A 118 -5.78 -6.64 21.10
CA PHE A 118 -5.82 -5.60 20.08
C PHE A 118 -4.62 -5.63 19.12
N GLY A 119 -3.62 -6.50 19.37
CA GLY A 119 -2.38 -6.54 18.59
C GLY A 119 -2.62 -6.66 17.08
N SER A 120 -3.49 -7.60 16.67
CA SER A 120 -3.83 -7.79 15.24
C SER A 120 -4.49 -6.55 14.63
N LEU A 121 -5.42 -5.92 15.34
CA LEU A 121 -6.11 -4.71 14.89
C LEU A 121 -5.14 -3.53 14.73
N ILE A 122 -4.25 -3.32 15.72
CA ILE A 122 -3.25 -2.24 15.69
C ILE A 122 -2.30 -2.42 14.51
N ILE A 123 -1.86 -3.64 14.26
CA ILE A 123 -1.01 -3.99 13.12
C ILE A 123 -1.72 -3.71 11.80
N ASN A 124 -2.96 -4.17 11.64
CA ASN A 124 -3.73 -3.95 10.40
C ASN A 124 -3.99 -2.45 10.15
N LEU A 125 -4.20 -1.66 11.21
CA LEU A 125 -4.27 -0.20 11.13
C LEU A 125 -2.94 0.43 10.69
N ALA A 126 -1.81 -0.07 11.17
CA ALA A 126 -0.49 0.42 10.74
C ALA A 126 -0.23 0.11 9.25
N ILE A 127 -0.56 -1.09 8.80
CA ILE A 127 -0.48 -1.49 7.39
C ILE A 127 -1.38 -0.61 6.52
N LEU A 128 -2.60 -0.31 6.97
CA LEU A 128 -3.51 0.61 6.30
C LEU A 128 -2.91 2.02 6.19
N ALA A 129 -2.30 2.54 7.26
CA ALA A 129 -1.65 3.84 7.25
C ALA A 129 -0.50 3.91 6.24
N PHE A 130 0.32 2.85 6.16
CA PHE A 130 1.36 2.75 5.13
C PHE A 130 0.78 2.68 3.72
N GLN A 131 -0.32 1.93 3.52
CA GLN A 131 -0.96 1.82 2.22
C GLN A 131 -1.56 3.16 1.75
N LEU A 132 -2.15 3.94 2.65
CA LEU A 132 -2.61 5.30 2.40
C LEU A 132 -1.45 6.23 2.05
N TYR A 133 -0.32 6.11 2.76
CA TYR A 133 0.88 6.88 2.45
C TYR A 133 1.44 6.55 1.07
N ILE A 134 1.42 5.27 0.67
CA ILE A 134 1.82 4.85 -0.68
C ILE A 134 0.88 5.47 -1.72
N LEU A 135 -0.43 5.49 -1.47
CA LEU A 135 -1.40 6.11 -2.37
C LEU A 135 -1.13 7.62 -2.54
N TYR A 136 -0.86 8.30 -1.43
CA TYR A 136 -0.49 9.71 -1.43
C TYR A 136 0.79 9.97 -2.22
N GLY A 137 1.84 9.15 -2.02
CA GLY A 137 3.09 9.31 -2.74
C GLY A 137 2.97 9.02 -4.24
N LEU A 138 2.12 8.06 -4.65
CA LEU A 138 1.74 7.89 -6.05
C LEU A 138 1.04 9.15 -6.58
N TYR A 139 0.05 9.68 -5.88
CA TYR A 139 -0.65 10.90 -6.30
C TYR A 139 0.31 12.09 -6.51
N GLU A 140 1.23 12.30 -5.57
CA GLU A 140 2.28 13.31 -5.67
C GLU A 140 3.20 13.07 -6.89
N LEU A 141 3.63 11.83 -7.13
CA LEU A 141 4.43 11.44 -8.30
C LEU A 141 3.72 11.83 -9.59
N ARG A 142 2.42 11.53 -9.70
CA ARG A 142 1.62 11.89 -10.87
C ARG A 142 1.56 13.40 -11.08
N ARG A 143 1.42 14.16 -10.00
CA ARG A 143 1.38 15.62 -10.05
C ARG A 143 2.72 16.20 -10.49
N GLU A 144 3.83 15.74 -9.93
CA GLU A 144 5.17 16.20 -10.30
C GLU A 144 5.52 15.85 -11.74
N LEU A 145 5.13 14.67 -12.22
CA LEU A 145 5.29 14.30 -13.63
C LEU A 145 4.50 15.21 -14.56
N TYR A 146 3.24 15.54 -14.23
CA TYR A 146 2.43 16.48 -15.01
C TYR A 146 3.07 17.88 -15.05
N PHE A 147 3.61 18.33 -13.92
CA PHE A 147 4.29 19.62 -13.81
C PHE A 147 5.60 19.65 -14.64
N ASN A 148 6.43 18.60 -14.53
CA ASN A 148 7.69 18.50 -15.28
C ASN A 148 7.46 18.38 -16.79
N PHE A 149 6.40 17.67 -17.23
CA PHE A 149 6.02 17.65 -18.65
C PHE A 149 5.67 19.05 -19.17
N ARG A 150 4.82 19.80 -18.45
CA ARG A 150 4.46 21.18 -18.84
C ARG A 150 5.63 22.17 -18.78
N ARG A 151 6.66 21.87 -17.98
CA ARG A 151 7.83 22.74 -17.82
C ARG A 151 8.96 22.40 -18.80
N LYS A 152 9.04 21.16 -19.31
CA LYS A 152 10.03 20.69 -20.31
C LYS A 152 9.61 20.93 -21.77
N GLU A 153 8.44 21.51 -22.03
CA GLU A 153 8.06 21.95 -23.38
C GLU A 153 8.86 23.15 -23.93
N PHE A 154 9.90 23.66 -23.24
CA PHE A 154 10.70 24.81 -23.68
C PHE A 154 12.19 24.52 -23.96
N GLU A 155 12.50 23.43 -24.67
CA GLU A 155 13.82 23.29 -25.33
C GLU A 155 13.77 23.59 -26.83
N PHE A 156 12.60 23.54 -27.46
CA PHE A 156 12.43 23.82 -28.89
C PHE A 156 12.11 25.30 -29.20
N GLU A 157 11.54 26.05 -28.25
CA GLU A 157 11.35 27.50 -28.41
C GLU A 157 12.66 28.30 -28.30
N ARG A 158 13.76 27.69 -27.84
CA ARG A 158 15.07 28.35 -27.72
C ARG A 158 15.95 28.23 -28.98
N GLY A 159 15.49 27.49 -30.00
CA GLY A 159 16.24 27.24 -31.23
C GLY A 159 15.57 27.73 -32.52
N GLN A 160 14.41 28.40 -32.44
CA GLN A 160 13.67 28.88 -33.62
C GLN A 160 13.30 30.38 -33.57
N ALA A 161 13.93 31.16 -32.69
CA ALA A 161 14.01 32.61 -32.82
C ALA A 161 15.40 32.98 -33.36
N LEU A 162 15.67 32.59 -34.60
CA LEU A 162 16.69 33.18 -35.46
C LEU A 162 15.98 33.91 -36.60
#